data_AF-A0A6N9H9H2-F1
#
_entry.id   AF-A0A6N9H9H2-F1
#
_cell.length_a   1.000
_cell.length_b   1.000
_cell.length_c   1.000
_cell.angle_alpha   90.00
_cell.angle_beta   90.00
_cell.angle_gamma   90.00
#
_symmetry.space_group_name_H-M   'P 1'
#
loop_
_entity.id
_entity.type
_entity.pdbx_description
1 polymer ?
#
loop_
_entity_poly.entity_id
_entity_poly.type
_entity_poly.pdbx_seq_one_letter_code
_entity_poly.pdbx_strand_id
1 'polypeptide(L)' 'YSSETERRGELPGWLHVYNHHRVHSAIGAPPISRLNNLPGHHI' A
#
# COMPACT_ATOMS: atom_id res chain seq x y z
N TYR A 1 6.54 11.55 -14.15
CA TYR A 1 7.78 11.92 -13.46
C TYR A 1 8.86 12.13 -14.49
N SER A 2 9.48 13.29 -14.48
CA SER A 2 10.56 13.72 -15.37
C SER A 2 11.95 13.42 -14.78
N SER A 3 12.03 12.99 -13.51
CA SER A 3 13.26 12.55 -12.87
C SER A 3 13.02 11.40 -11.88
N GLU A 4 14.09 10.70 -11.51
CA GLU A 4 14.03 9.70 -10.44
C GLU A 4 13.71 10.33 -9.07
N THR A 5 14.26 11.51 -8.78
CA THR A 5 14.00 12.25 -7.55
C THR A 5 12.52 12.54 -7.37
N GLU A 6 11.85 13.03 -8.43
CA GLU A 6 10.40 13.28 -8.43
C GLU A 6 9.61 11.98 -8.21
N ARG A 7 9.98 10.90 -8.92
CA ARG A 7 9.33 9.58 -8.73
C ARG A 7 9.48 9.06 -7.30
N ARG A 8 10.66 9.23 -6.68
CA ARG A 8 10.92 8.81 -5.30
C ARG A 8 10.17 9.67 -4.29
N GLY A 9 9.97 10.95 -4.56
CA GLY A 9 9.18 11.85 -3.71
C GLY A 9 7.71 11.42 -3.62
N GLU A 10 7.16 10.88 -4.70
CA GLU A 10 5.76 10.46 -4.82
C GLU A 10 5.51 9.03 -4.31
N LEU A 11 6.57 8.22 -4.20
CA LEU A 11 6.50 6.81 -3.82
C LEU A 11 5.81 6.57 -2.46
N PRO A 12 6.08 7.33 -1.38
CA PRO A 12 5.42 7.10 -0.09
C PRO A 12 3.90 7.26 -0.16
N GLY A 13 3.40 8.30 -0.83
CA GLY A 13 1.97 8.54 -0.98
C GLY A 13 1.31 7.46 -1.83
N TRP A 14 1.96 7.07 -2.93
CA TRP A 14 1.48 5.99 -3.78
C TRP A 14 1.41 4.64 -3.04
N LEU A 15 2.44 4.30 -2.24
CA LEU A 15 2.46 3.08 -1.44
C LEU A 15 1.32 3.03 -0.43
N HIS A 16 1.00 4.15 0.22
CA HIS A 16 -0.13 4.22 1.15
C HIS A 16 -1.46 3.91 0.43
N VAL A 17 -1.72 4.57 -0.71
CA VAL A 17 -2.94 4.33 -1.49
C VAL A 17 -3.03 2.90 -1.97
N TYR A 18 -1.92 2.36 -2.50
CA TYR A 18 -1.89 1.00 -3.01
C TYR A 18 -2.14 -0.03 -1.90
N ASN A 19 -1.42 0.06 -0.78
CA ASN A 19 -1.49 -0.96 0.27
C ASN A 19 -2.79 -0.89 1.09
N HIS A 20 -3.36 0.30 1.29
CA HIS A 20 -4.49 0.49 2.20
C HIS A 20 -5.84 0.67 1.50
N HIS A 21 -5.87 1.22 0.29
CA HIS A 21 -7.14 1.66 -0.32
C HIS A 21 -7.48 0.92 -1.63
N ARG A 22 -6.48 0.41 -2.36
CA ARG A 22 -6.73 -0.25 -3.65
C ARG A 22 -7.25 -1.66 -3.47
N VAL A 23 -8.49 -1.91 -3.87
CA VAL A 23 -9.08 -3.26 -3.87
C VAL A 23 -8.53 -4.09 -5.03
N HIS A 24 -8.12 -5.33 -4.74
CA HIS A 24 -7.64 -6.30 -5.73
C HIS A 24 -8.68 -7.40 -5.97
N SER A 25 -9.02 -7.68 -7.23
CA SER A 25 -10.02 -8.69 -7.59
C SER A 25 -9.68 -10.11 -7.10
N ALA A 26 -8.39 -10.45 -7.05
CA ALA A 26 -7.94 -11.78 -6.60
C ALA A 26 -8.18 -12.03 -5.10
N ILE A 27 -8.25 -10.99 -4.28
CA ILE A 27 -8.41 -11.10 -2.81
C ILE A 27 -9.64 -10.36 -2.28
N GLY A 28 -10.37 -9.63 -3.13
CA GLY A 28 -11.56 -8.86 -2.75
C GLY A 28 -11.32 -7.67 -1.80
N ALA A 29 -10.07 -7.39 -1.44
CA ALA A 29 -9.70 -6.40 -0.43
C ALA A 29 -8.37 -5.70 -0.78
N PRO A 30 -7.96 -4.66 -0.02
CA PRO A 30 -6.63 -4.09 -0.12
C PRO A 30 -5.52 -5.07 0.30
N PRO A 31 -4.28 -4.90 -0.22
CA PRO A 31 -3.15 -5.77 0.13
C PRO A 31 -2.93 -5.93 1.63
N ILE A 32 -3.08 -4.85 2.42
CA ILE A 32 -2.84 -4.88 3.86
C ILE A 32 -3.77 -5.84 4.62
N SER A 33 -4.97 -6.12 4.10
CA SER A 33 -5.94 -7.03 4.72
C SER A 33 -5.48 -8.49 4.80
N ARG A 34 -4.34 -8.83 4.17
CA ARG A 34 -3.74 -10.17 4.18
C ARG A 34 -2.60 -10.31 5.20
N LEU A 35 -2.16 -9.22 5.83
CA LEU A 35 -1.09 -9.21 6.82
C LEU A 35 -1.69 -9.38 8.23
N ASN A 36 -1.18 -10.36 8.98
CA ASN A 36 -1.65 -10.72 10.33
C ASN A 36 -0.63 -10.40 11.43
N ASN A 37 0.50 -9.80 11.08
CA ASN A 37 1.62 -9.49 11.99
C ASN A 37 1.95 -7.99 12.00
N LEU A 38 0.95 -7.14 11.76
CA LEU A 38 1.11 -5.69 11.80
C LEU A 38 1.18 -5.21 13.26
N PRO A 39 2.08 -4.28 13.60
CA PRO A 39 2.07 -3.64 14.92
C PRO A 39 0.69 -3.02 15.19
N GLY A 40 0.04 -3.42 16.29
CA GLY A 40 -1.33 -3.02 16.64
C GLY A 40 -2.43 -3.96 16.16
N HIS A 41 -2.11 -5.03 15.42
CA HIS A 41 -3.04 -6.08 15.04
C HIS A 41 -2.74 -7.33 15.86
N HIS A 42 -3.31 -7.42 17.07
CA HIS A 42 -3.31 -8.64 17.87
C HIS A 42 -4.71 -9.25 17.77
N ILE A 43 -4.78 -10.50 17.27
CA ILE A 43 -6.01 -11.31 17.28
C ILE A 43 -6.22 -11.98 18.64
#